data_AF-A0A5J4RPQ3-F1
#
_entry.id   AF-A0A5J4RPQ3-F1
#
_cell.length_a   1.000
_cell.length_b   1.000
_cell.length_c   1.000
_cell.angle_alpha   90.00
_cell.angle_beta   90.00
_cell.angle_gamma   90.00
#
_symmetry.space_group_name_H-M   'P 1'
#
loop_
_entity.id
_entity.type
_entity.pdbx_description
1 polymer ?
#
loop_
_entity_poly.entity_id
_entity_poly.type
_entity_poly.pdbx_seq_one_letter_code
_entity_poly.pdbx_strand_id
1 'polypeptide(L)'
;MTDLQVIEENDRYTVFEADYEGTKQLFRRWYNDLIEIQFTDAFASANGYRNRADMIRQEPEMKERLQKCCGCIPEWLAIINGEFCIRTREQDVNLN
;
A
#
# COMPACT_ATOMS: atom_id res chain seq x y z
N MET A 1 18.41 1.50 13.55
CA MET A 1 17.08 1.48 14.19
C MET A 1 16.21 2.31 13.28
N THR A 2 15.12 1.76 12.76
CA THR A 2 14.18 2.54 11.95
C THR A 2 13.39 3.39 12.94
N ASP A 3 13.65 4.69 13.00
CA ASP A 3 12.84 5.61 13.78
C ASP A 3 11.44 5.63 13.17
N LEU A 4 10.47 5.03 13.88
CA LEU A 4 9.07 5.06 13.51
C LEU A 4 8.44 6.28 14.18
N GLN A 5 8.10 7.29 13.39
CA GLN A 5 7.43 8.48 13.90
C GLN A 5 5.92 8.32 13.73
N VAL A 6 5.15 8.43 14.82
CA VAL A 6 3.68 8.45 14.73
C VAL A 6 3.24 9.81 14.18
N ILE A 7 2.48 9.78 13.08
CA ILE A 7 1.97 10.98 12.39
C ILE A 7 0.49 11.21 12.71
N GLU A 8 -0.29 10.14 12.77
CA GLU A 8 -1.72 10.17 13.07
C GLU A 8 -2.09 8.95 13.89
N GLU A 9 -2.95 9.11 14.88
CA GLU A 9 -3.53 7.99 15.63
C GLU A 9 -5.00 8.25 15.89
N ASN A 10 -5.82 7.23 15.66
CA ASN A 10 -7.24 7.25 15.99
C ASN A 10 -7.71 5.87 16.46
N ASP A 11 -9.01 5.77 16.74
CA ASP A 11 -9.71 4.57 17.22
C ASP A 11 -9.79 3.42 16.19
N ARG A 12 -9.33 3.62 14.95
CA ARG A 12 -9.30 2.60 13.89
C ARG A 12 -7.91 2.20 13.44
N TYR A 13 -6.96 3.14 13.40
CA TYR A 13 -5.61 2.90 12.92
C TYR A 13 -4.60 3.92 13.46
N THR A 14 -3.33 3.58 13.34
CA THR A 14 -2.19 4.46 13.56
C THR A 14 -1.37 4.58 12.28
N VAL A 15 -1.01 5.80 11.89
CA VAL A 15 -0.12 6.11 10.77
C VAL A 15 1.26 6.43 11.30
N PHE A 16 2.26 5.74 10.75
CA PHE A 16 3.68 5.89 11.07
C PHE A 16 4.41 6.37 9.83
N GLU A 17 5.38 7.24 10.01
CA GLU A 17 6.41 7.55 9.02
C GLU A 17 7.66 6.72 9.34
N ALA A 18 8.26 6.14 8.31
CA ALA A 18 9.51 5.41 8.41
C ALA A 18 10.42 5.74 7.23
N ASP A 19 11.73 5.81 7.48
CA ASP A 19 12.73 5.90 6.43
C ASP A 19 12.93 4.52 5.77
N TYR A 20 12.76 4.47 4.45
CA TYR A 20 12.97 3.30 3.60
C TYR A 20 13.66 3.71 2.31
N GLU A 21 14.81 3.09 1.99
CA GLU A 21 15.59 3.36 0.77
C GLU A 21 15.86 4.86 0.51
N GLY A 22 16.14 5.62 1.58
CA GLY A 22 16.41 7.07 1.48
C GLY A 22 15.17 7.93 1.24
N THR A 23 13.97 7.37 1.37
CA THR A 23 12.69 8.06 1.24
C THR A 23 11.85 7.88 2.50
N LYS A 24 11.02 8.87 2.81
CA LYS A 24 10.02 8.77 3.88
C LYS A 24 8.76 8.10 3.35
N GLN A 25 8.37 7.01 4.00
CA GLN A 25 7.19 6.22 3.65
C GLN A 25 6.18 6.26 4.79
N LEU A 26 4.90 6.37 4.43
CA LEU A 26 3.81 6.32 5.40
C LEU A 26 3.22 4.92 5.44
N PHE A 27 3.15 4.37 6.64
CA PHE A 27 2.53 3.09 6.95
C PHE A 27 1.30 3.31 7.79
N ARG A 28 0.19 2.66 7.46
CA ARG A 28 -1.03 2.66 8.27
C ARG A 28 -1.24 1.27 8.86
N ARG A 29 -1.16 1.16 10.18
CA ARG A 29 -1.47 -0.07 10.91
C ARG A 29 -2.87 0.02 11.49
N TRP A 30 -3.72 -0.93 11.15
CA TRP A 30 -5.04 -1.08 11.73
C TRP A 30 -5.00 -2.00 12.96
N TYR A 31 -5.98 -1.87 13.85
CA TYR A 31 -6.07 -2.71 15.05
C TYR A 31 -6.38 -4.19 14.76
N ASN A 32 -6.74 -4.54 13.53
CA ASN A 32 -6.90 -5.93 13.09
C ASN A 32 -5.62 -6.51 12.46
N ASP A 33 -4.46 -5.94 12.81
CA ASP A 33 -3.12 -6.30 12.31
C ASP A 33 -2.92 -6.13 10.78
N LEU A 34 -3.85 -5.48 10.09
CA LEU A 34 -3.64 -5.06 8.70
C LEU A 34 -2.63 -3.91 8.67
N ILE A 35 -1.60 -4.06 7.84
CA ILE A 35 -0.64 -2.99 7.56
C ILE A 35 -0.84 -2.55 6.12
N GLU A 36 -0.89 -1.25 5.90
CA GLU A 36 -0.91 -0.65 4.58
C GLU A 36 0.26 0.32 4.43
N ILE A 37 0.71 0.51 3.20
CA ILE A 37 1.68 1.52 2.82
C ILE A 37 1.03 2.51 1.87
N GLN A 38 1.35 3.79 2.02
CA GLN A 38 0.83 4.81 1.11
C GLN A 38 1.47 4.65 -0.26
N PHE A 39 0.64 4.55 -1.30
CA PHE A 39 1.10 4.47 -2.67
C PHE A 39 1.44 5.87 -3.18
N THR A 40 2.69 6.27 -2.95
CA THR A 40 3.26 7.58 -3.35
C THR A 40 4.27 7.42 -4.50
N ASP A 41 4.61 8.53 -5.16
CA ASP A 41 5.67 8.49 -6.17
C ASP A 41 7.04 8.21 -5.53
N ALA A 42 7.24 8.65 -4.28
CA ALA A 42 8.43 8.31 -3.50
C ALA A 42 8.54 6.80 -3.24
N PHE A 43 7.43 6.14 -2.92
CA PHE A 43 7.37 4.68 -2.82
C PHE A 43 7.76 4.00 -4.13
N ALA A 44 7.22 4.45 -5.26
CA ALA A 44 7.58 3.90 -6.56
C ALA A 44 9.09 4.08 -6.85
N SER A 45 9.65 5.25 -6.55
CA SER A 45 11.08 5.52 -6.69
C SER A 45 11.97 4.69 -5.78
N ALA A 46 11.55 4.45 -4.54
CA ALA A 46 12.25 3.54 -3.62
C ALA A 46 12.30 2.09 -4.14
N ASN A 47 11.33 1.71 -4.98
CA ASN A 47 11.29 0.39 -5.63
C ASN A 47 11.92 0.39 -7.04
N GLY A 48 12.62 1.47 -7.43
CA GLY A 48 13.33 1.55 -8.72
C GLY A 48 12.50 2.04 -9.91
N TYR A 49 11.25 2.46 -9.69
CA TYR A 49 10.38 3.00 -10.75
C TYR A 49 10.41 4.52 -10.80
N ARG A 50 10.09 5.10 -11.96
CA ARG A 50 10.12 6.58 -12.11
C ARG A 50 9.04 7.29 -11.30
N ASN A 51 7.86 6.70 -11.20
CA ASN A 51 6.69 7.18 -10.46
C ASN A 51 5.63 6.06 -10.39
N ARG A 52 4.49 6.30 -9.72
CA ARG A 52 3.42 5.29 -9.59
C ARG A 52 2.87 4.82 -10.93
N ALA A 53 2.70 5.72 -11.89
CA ALA A 53 2.17 5.36 -13.20
C ALA A 53 3.13 4.46 -13.97
N ASP A 54 4.44 4.68 -13.83
CA ASP A 54 5.49 3.82 -14.38
C ASP A 54 5.47 2.44 -13.72
N MET A 55 5.40 2.37 -12.39
CA MET A 55 5.28 1.11 -11.65
C MET A 55 4.07 0.29 -12.10
N ILE A 56 2.90 0.91 -12.21
CA ILE A 56 1.65 0.25 -12.67
C ILE A 56 1.74 -0.20 -14.14
N ARG A 57 2.54 0.49 -14.97
CA ARG A 57 2.76 0.10 -16.37
C ARG A 57 3.73 -1.06 -16.49
N GLN A 58 4.77 -1.09 -15.66
CA GLN A 58 5.79 -2.14 -15.66
C GLN A 58 5.31 -3.41 -14.95
N GLU A 59 4.35 -3.30 -14.02
CA GLU A 59 3.74 -4.41 -13.28
C GLU A 59 2.28 -4.65 -13.73
N PRO A 60 2.04 -5.30 -14.88
CA PRO A 60 0.69 -5.52 -15.41
C PRO A 60 -0.15 -6.41 -14.48
N GLU A 61 0.46 -7.38 -13.80
CA GLU A 61 -0.25 -8.26 -12.86
C GLU A 61 -0.77 -7.47 -11.65
N MET A 62 0.06 -6.57 -11.08
CA MET A 62 -0.36 -5.67 -10.01
C MET A 62 -1.52 -4.79 -10.48
N LYS A 63 -1.42 -4.22 -11.69
CA LYS A 63 -2.48 -3.40 -12.27
C LYS A 63 -3.80 -4.18 -12.38
N GLU A 64 -3.77 -5.40 -12.91
CA GLU A 64 -4.96 -6.25 -13.04
C GLU A 64 -5.56 -6.59 -11.69
N ARG A 65 -4.74 -6.92 -10.69
CA ARG A 65 -5.20 -7.17 -9.32
C ARG A 65 -5.86 -5.92 -8.73
N LEU A 66 -5.24 -4.74 -8.86
CA LEU A 66 -5.79 -3.47 -8.36
C LEU A 66 -7.12 -3.13 -9.04
N GLN A 67 -7.20 -3.31 -10.35
CA GLN A 67 -8.43 -3.07 -11.12
C GLN A 67 -9.55 -4.05 -10.75
N LYS A 68 -9.25 -5.34 -10.61
CA LYS A 68 -10.24 -6.35 -10.19
C LYS A 68 -10.75 -6.12 -8.77
N CYS A 69 -9.86 -5.76 -7.86
CA CYS A 69 -10.20 -5.68 -6.43
C CYS A 69 -10.79 -4.32 -6.02
N CYS A 70 -10.41 -3.22 -6.68
CA CYS A 70 -10.79 -1.87 -6.27
C CYS A 70 -11.51 -1.05 -7.36
N GLY A 71 -11.51 -1.49 -8.62
CA GLY A 71 -12.01 -0.70 -9.76
C GLY A 71 -11.16 0.55 -10.07
N CYS A 72 -10.20 0.90 -9.21
CA CYS A 72 -9.27 2.03 -9.34
C CYS A 72 -7.93 1.70 -8.68
N ILE A 73 -6.93 2.57 -8.86
CA ILE A 73 -5.66 2.48 -8.14
C ILE A 73 -5.87 3.13 -6.77
N PRO A 74 -5.76 2.38 -5.65
CA PRO A 74 -5.97 2.91 -4.31
C PRO A 74 -4.79 3.79 -3.86
N GLU A 75 -5.07 4.72 -2.95
CA GLU A 75 -4.04 5.56 -2.32
C GLU A 75 -3.18 4.79 -1.30
N TRP A 76 -3.69 3.67 -0.78
CA TRP A 76 -3.03 2.81 0.19
C TRP A 76 -3.04 1.37 -0.31
N LEU A 77 -1.89 0.70 -0.26
CA LEU A 77 -1.73 -0.71 -0.62
C LEU A 77 -1.58 -1.53 0.65
N ALA A 78 -2.36 -2.60 0.81
CA ALA A 78 -2.17 -3.50 1.94
C ALA A 78 -0.94 -4.39 1.74
N ILE A 79 -0.28 -4.69 2.85
CA ILE A 79 0.82 -5.63 2.93
C ILE A 79 0.28 -6.83 3.72
N ILE A 80 0.16 -7.98 3.06
CA ILE A 80 -0.28 -9.23 3.71
C ILE A 80 0.83 -10.25 3.48
N ASN A 81 1.37 -10.81 4.56
CA ASN A 81 2.47 -11.80 4.53
C ASN A 81 3.73 -11.35 3.78
N GLY A 82 4.04 -10.05 3.77
CA GLY A 82 5.18 -9.51 3.03
C GLY A 82 4.96 -9.36 1.52
N GLU A 83 3.78 -9.73 1.02
CA GLU A 83 3.33 -9.47 -0.35
C GLU A 83 2.36 -8.30 -0.39
N PHE A 84 2.44 -7.48 -1.44
CA PHE A 84 1.45 -6.44 -1.70
C PHE A 84 0.10 -7.09 -2.03
N CYS A 85 -0.84 -6.99 -1.11
CA CYS A 85 -2.18 -7.52 -1.26
C CYS A 85 -3.20 -6.40 -1.23
N ILE A 86 -4.32 -6.62 -1.89
CA ILE A 86 -5.38 -5.63 -1.98
C ILE A 86 -6.53 -6.14 -1.14
N ARG A 87 -7.04 -5.27 -0.26
CA ARG A 87 -8.25 -5.58 0.50
C ARG A 87 -9.44 -5.57 -0.45
N THR A 88 -9.87 -6.74 -0.89
CA THR A 88 -11.27 -6.91 -1.32
C THR A 88 -12.13 -6.87 -0.05
N ARG A 89 -13.22 -6.09 -0.07
CA ARG A 89 -14.29 -6.33 0.91
C ARG A 89 -14.86 -7.71 0.59
N GLU A 90 -15.10 -8.54 1.59
CA GLU A 90 -15.66 -9.91 1.46
C GLU A 90 -17.09 -9.97 0.87
N GLN A 91 -17.52 -8.98 0.07
CA GLN A 91 -18.78 -9.02 -0.68
C GLN A 91 -18.60 -9.16 -2.20
N ASP A 92 -17.38 -9.03 -2.74
CA ASP A 92 -17.14 -9.16 -4.19
C ASP A 92 -16.50 -10.50 -4.58
N VAL A 93 -16.94 -11.59 -3.95
CA VAL A 93 -16.71 -12.94 -4.50
C VAL A 93 -18.00 -13.39 -5.17
N ASN A 94 -18.13 -13.09 -6.45
CA ASN A 94 -18.86 -13.97 -7.36
C ASN A 94 -17.89 -14.40 -8.47
N LEU A 95 -17.29 -15.57 -8.25
CA LEU A 95 -16.74 -16.38 -9.32
C LEU A 95 -17.92 -16.96 -10.09
N ASN A 96 -18.20 -16.40 -11.26
CA ASN A 96 -18.74 -17.11 -12.42
C ASN A 96 -18.38 -16.35 -13.70
#